data_AF-A0A7Y2LSU8-F1
#
_entry.id   AF-A0A7Y2LSU8-F1
#
_cell.length_a   1.000
_cell.length_b   1.000
_cell.length_c   1.000
_cell.angle_alpha   90.00
_cell.angle_beta   90.00
_cell.angle_gamma   90.00
#
_symmetry.space_group_name_H-M   'P 1'
#
loop_
_entity.id
_entity.type
_entity.pdbx_description
1 polymer ?
#
loop_
_entity_poly.entity_id
_entity_poly.type
_entity_poly.pdbx_seq_one_letter_code
_entity_poly.pdbx_strand_id
1 'polypeptide(L)'
;MPKYIAKQSIGHFRPGQEIKGLEDNQLQALLASGAIEEYQEPEEPKADGNAARLAELEKANAELTAANKTLTEANQAAVADKAKSDQEVADLKAKVAELEKVKPAAKPKADPKSADETK
;
A
#
# COMPACT_ATOMS: atom_id res chain seq x y z
N MET A 1 2.87 -36.57 43.27
CA MET A 1 3.68 -35.45 43.78
C MET A 1 3.75 -34.40 42.70
N PRO A 2 3.58 -33.10 43.02
CA PRO A 2 3.79 -32.01 42.08
C PRO A 2 5.21 -32.08 41.51
N LYS A 3 5.35 -31.83 40.20
CA LYS A 3 6.68 -31.70 39.57
C LYS A 3 7.01 -30.23 39.48
N TYR A 4 8.24 -29.85 39.79
CA TYR A 4 8.69 -28.48 39.70
C TYR A 4 9.83 -28.34 38.71
N ILE A 5 9.82 -27.27 37.91
CA ILE A 5 10.82 -26.94 36.92
C ILE A 5 11.57 -25.69 37.38
N ALA A 6 12.90 -25.68 37.27
CA ALA A 6 13.69 -24.49 37.53
C ALA A 6 13.47 -23.43 36.43
N LYS A 7 13.12 -22.19 36.79
CA LYS A 7 13.07 -21.07 35.83
C LYS A 7 14.44 -20.42 35.62
N GLN A 8 15.33 -20.61 36.59
CA GLN A 8 16.70 -20.09 36.58
C GLN A 8 17.67 -21.14 37.13
N SER A 9 18.98 -20.87 37.11
CA SER A 9 19.97 -21.82 37.63
C SER A 9 19.90 -21.85 39.17
N ILE A 10 19.72 -23.04 39.75
CA ILE A 10 19.66 -23.25 41.21
C ILE A 10 20.65 -24.36 41.57
N GLY A 11 21.84 -23.99 42.07
CA GLY A 11 22.91 -24.96 42.34
C GLY A 11 23.26 -25.77 41.09
N HIS A 12 22.99 -27.07 41.12
CA HIS A 12 23.21 -27.99 40.00
C HIS A 12 22.07 -28.02 38.98
N PHE A 13 20.89 -27.51 39.33
CA PHE A 13 19.72 -27.49 38.46
C PHE A 13 19.82 -26.33 37.46
N ARG A 14 19.68 -26.65 36.17
CA ARG A 14 19.64 -25.66 35.08
C ARG A 14 18.20 -25.25 34.77
N PRO A 15 17.97 -24.08 34.15
CA PRO A 15 16.63 -23.68 33.69
C PRO A 15 16.00 -24.79 32.82
N GLY A 16 14.73 -25.10 33.06
CA GLY A 16 14.01 -26.19 32.39
C GLY A 16 14.21 -27.58 32.99
N GLN A 17 15.10 -27.75 33.99
CA GLN A 17 15.27 -29.04 34.66
C GLN A 17 14.25 -29.26 35.77
N GLU A 18 13.84 -30.52 35.92
CA GLU A 18 12.99 -30.97 37.02
C GLU A 18 13.77 -30.99 38.35
N ILE A 19 13.21 -30.34 39.37
CA ILE A 19 13.75 -30.30 40.72
C ILE A 19 13.35 -31.58 41.47
N LYS A 20 14.34 -32.30 42.01
CA LYS A 20 14.14 -33.54 42.80
C LYS A 20 14.97 -33.50 44.07
N GLY A 21 14.48 -34.14 45.13
CA GLY A 21 15.21 -34.33 46.39
C GLY A 21 15.30 -33.09 47.30
N LEU A 22 14.41 -32.11 47.11
CA LEU A 22 14.24 -30.97 48.03
C LEU A 22 13.05 -31.20 48.95
N GLU A 23 13.13 -30.67 50.16
CA GLU A 23 12.04 -30.66 51.15
C GLU A 23 10.93 -29.67 50.76
N ASP A 24 9.70 -29.91 51.21
CA ASP A 24 8.53 -29.10 50.85
C ASP A 24 8.69 -27.61 51.23
N ASN A 25 9.27 -27.32 52.39
CA ASN A 25 9.56 -25.95 52.82
C ASN A 25 10.52 -25.23 51.86
N GLN A 26 11.49 -25.96 51.31
CA GLN A 26 12.45 -25.41 50.35
C GLN A 26 11.79 -25.18 49.00
N LEU A 27 10.98 -26.13 48.53
CA LEU A 27 10.20 -26.00 47.31
C LEU A 27 9.24 -24.80 47.40
N GLN A 28 8.55 -24.62 48.53
CA GLN A 28 7.63 -23.50 48.72
C GLN A 28 8.35 -22.14 48.75
N ALA A 29 9.52 -22.05 49.38
CA ALA A 29 10.34 -20.84 49.35
C ALA A 29 10.86 -20.52 47.94
N LEU A 30 11.27 -21.54 47.18
CA LEU A 30 11.73 -21.40 45.80
C LEU A 30 10.58 -21.03 44.85
N LEU A 31 9.38 -21.57 45.08
CA LEU A 31 8.17 -21.21 44.33
C LEU A 31 7.73 -19.78 44.64
N ALA A 32 7.73 -19.38 45.92
CA ALA A 32 7.40 -18.03 46.36
C ALA A 32 8.38 -16.97 45.84
N SER A 33 9.67 -17.34 45.70
CA SER A 33 10.69 -16.48 45.07
C SER A 33 10.66 -16.50 43.54
N GLY A 34 9.85 -17.37 42.92
CA GLY A 34 9.76 -17.52 41.48
C GLY A 34 10.97 -18.21 40.83
N ALA A 35 11.83 -18.85 41.62
CA ALA A 35 12.97 -19.59 41.11
C ALA A 35 12.58 -20.91 40.44
N ILE A 36 11.45 -21.49 40.86
CA ILE A 36 10.84 -22.68 40.26
C ILE A 36 9.38 -22.42 39.91
N GLU A 37 8.81 -23.25 39.06
CA GLU A 37 7.38 -23.29 38.76
C GLU A 37 6.85 -24.71 38.79
N GLU A 38 5.58 -24.90 39.12
CA GLU A 38 4.93 -26.20 38.99
C GLU A 38 4.76 -26.53 37.51
N TYR A 39 5.22 -27.71 37.11
CA TYR A 39 5.11 -28.18 35.73
C TYR A 39 3.64 -28.28 35.36
N GLN A 40 3.25 -27.45 34.39
CA GLN A 40 2.01 -27.63 33.66
C GLN A 40 2.34 -28.28 32.33
N GLU A 41 1.54 -29.26 31.94
CA GLU A 41 1.62 -29.82 30.59
C GLU A 41 1.39 -28.66 29.60
N PRO A 42 2.30 -28.43 28.63
CA PRO A 42 2.14 -27.33 27.70
C PRO A 42 0.80 -27.49 27.00
N GLU A 43 -0.10 -26.50 27.15
CA GLU A 43 -1.35 -26.46 26.39
C GLU A 43 -0.97 -26.58 24.90
N GLU A 44 -1.58 -27.53 24.20
CA GLU A 44 -1.49 -27.57 22.74
C GLU A 44 -1.85 -26.18 22.20
N PRO A 45 -1.06 -25.63 21.27
CA PRO A 45 -1.40 -24.36 20.66
C PRO A 45 -2.78 -24.51 20.03
N LYS A 46 -3.78 -23.83 20.62
CA LYS A 46 -5.14 -23.79 20.10
C LYS A 46 -5.03 -23.38 18.63
N ALA A 47 -5.82 -24.03 17.77
CA ALA A 47 -5.87 -23.70 16.36
C ALA A 47 -6.44 -22.28 16.20
N ASP A 48 -5.57 -21.29 16.37
CA ASP A 48 -5.87 -19.91 16.13
C ASP A 48 -6.23 -19.82 14.64
N GLY A 49 -7.33 -19.13 14.31
CA GLY A 49 -7.87 -18.98 12.95
C GLY A 49 -6.93 -18.30 11.93
N ASN A 50 -5.63 -18.28 12.22
CA ASN A 50 -4.54 -17.80 11.41
C ASN A 50 -4.53 -18.42 10.01
N ALA A 51 -4.85 -19.72 9.87
CA ALA A 51 -4.94 -20.35 8.56
C ALA A 51 -6.07 -19.75 7.69
N ALA A 52 -7.23 -19.50 8.28
CA ALA A 52 -8.35 -18.85 7.58
C ALA A 52 -8.03 -17.39 7.24
N ARG A 53 -7.39 -16.66 8.17
CA ARG A 53 -6.96 -15.27 7.97
C ARG A 53 -5.87 -15.15 6.89
N LEU A 54 -4.94 -16.11 6.82
CA LEU A 54 -3.93 -16.18 5.77
C LEU A 54 -4.56 -16.38 4.39
N ALA A 55 -5.50 -17.33 4.26
CA ALA A 55 -6.21 -17.56 3.01
C ALA A 55 -7.01 -16.32 2.55
N GLU A 56 -7.64 -15.61 3.48
CA GLU A 56 -8.34 -14.35 3.17
C GLU A 56 -7.39 -13.25 2.69
N LEU A 57 -6.23 -13.10 3.35
CA LEU A 57 -5.21 -12.13 2.94
C LEU A 57 -4.58 -12.46 1.58
N GLU A 58 -4.34 -13.73 1.29
CA GLU A 58 -3.84 -14.18 -0.02
C GLU A 58 -4.83 -13.84 -1.14
N LYS A 59 -6.13 -14.09 -0.90
CA LYS A 59 -7.18 -13.73 -1.86
C LYS A 59 -7.24 -12.21 -2.07
N ALA A 60 -7.25 -11.43 -1.00
CA ALA A 60 -7.29 -9.96 -1.08
C ALA A 60 -6.07 -9.39 -1.81
N ASN A 61 -4.88 -9.96 -1.60
CA ASN A 61 -3.67 -9.56 -2.30
C ASN A 61 -3.77 -9.86 -3.80
N ALA A 62 -4.27 -11.03 -4.19
CA ALA A 62 -4.46 -11.37 -5.61
C ALA A 62 -5.42 -10.39 -6.32
N GLU A 63 -6.52 -10.03 -5.66
CA GLU A 63 -7.48 -9.04 -6.17
C GLU A 63 -6.86 -7.64 -6.30
N LEU A 64 -6.12 -7.19 -5.28
CA LEU A 64 -5.42 -5.90 -5.32
C LEU A 64 -4.34 -5.85 -6.40
N THR A 65 -3.57 -6.94 -6.59
CA THR A 65 -2.58 -7.03 -7.65
C THR A 65 -3.23 -6.94 -9.03
N ALA A 66 -4.35 -7.64 -9.25
CA ALA A 66 -5.09 -7.57 -10.50
C ALA A 66 -5.62 -6.15 -10.77
N ALA A 67 -6.25 -5.51 -9.77
CA ALA A 67 -6.77 -4.16 -9.90
C ALA A 67 -5.67 -3.12 -10.20
N ASN A 68 -4.53 -3.22 -9.52
CA ASN A 68 -3.38 -2.34 -9.76
C ASN A 68 -2.82 -2.49 -11.16
N LYS A 69 -2.77 -3.71 -11.70
CA LYS A 69 -2.33 -3.95 -13.07
C LYS A 69 -3.27 -3.28 -14.07
N THR A 70 -4.58 -3.47 -13.93
CA THR A 70 -5.58 -2.83 -14.79
C THR A 70 -5.52 -1.30 -14.72
N LEU A 71 -5.39 -0.73 -13.52
CA LEU A 71 -5.25 0.73 -13.36
C LEU A 71 -3.98 1.26 -14.02
N THR A 72 -2.88 0.52 -13.92
CA THR A 72 -1.61 0.91 -14.56
C THR A 72 -1.73 0.91 -16.08
N GLU A 73 -2.32 -0.13 -16.65
CA GLU A 73 -2.58 -0.24 -18.09
C GLU A 73 -3.50 0.88 -18.58
N ALA A 74 -4.59 1.16 -17.85
CA ALA A 74 -5.51 2.24 -18.17
C ALA A 74 -4.84 3.62 -18.13
N ASN A 75 -4.00 3.87 -17.11
CA ASN A 75 -3.26 5.12 -17.00
C ASN A 75 -2.25 5.30 -18.14
N GLN A 76 -1.55 4.23 -18.54
CA GLN A 76 -0.62 4.29 -19.68
C GLN A 76 -1.36 4.62 -20.99
N ALA A 77 -2.52 4.00 -21.23
CA ALA A 77 -3.36 4.30 -22.38
C ALA A 77 -3.82 5.76 -22.37
N ALA A 78 -4.34 6.24 -21.22
CA ALA A 78 -4.80 7.62 -21.08
C ALA A 78 -3.68 8.65 -21.31
N VAL A 79 -2.45 8.36 -20.84
CA VAL A 79 -1.29 9.23 -21.09
C VAL A 79 -0.91 9.26 -22.57
N ALA A 80 -0.94 8.11 -23.26
CA ALA A 80 -0.66 8.03 -24.69
C ALA A 80 -1.72 8.80 -25.52
N ASP A 81 -3.00 8.61 -25.21
CA ASP A 81 -4.10 9.29 -25.88
C ASP A 81 -4.05 10.81 -25.66
N LYS A 82 -3.76 11.23 -24.42
CA LYS A 82 -3.55 12.64 -24.11
C LYS A 82 -2.39 13.24 -24.89
N ALA A 83 -1.26 12.54 -24.98
CA ALA A 83 -0.11 13.03 -25.75
C ALA A 83 -0.44 13.19 -27.24
N LYS A 84 -1.21 12.25 -27.82
CA LYS A 84 -1.68 12.35 -29.21
C LYS A 84 -2.63 13.52 -29.39
N SER A 85 -3.59 13.70 -28.47
CA SER A 85 -4.53 14.82 -28.52
C SER A 85 -3.83 16.18 -28.36
N ASP A 86 -2.87 16.29 -27.44
CA ASP A 86 -2.08 17.50 -27.23
C ASP A 86 -1.27 17.86 -28.50
N GLN A 87 -0.73 16.87 -29.20
CA GLN A 87 -0.06 17.06 -30.50
C GLN A 87 -1.03 17.54 -31.58
N GLU A 88 -2.19 16.91 -31.74
CA GLU A 88 -3.21 17.31 -32.72
C GLU A 88 -3.69 18.75 -32.47
N VAL A 89 -3.88 19.13 -31.20
CA VAL A 89 -4.24 20.51 -30.81
C VAL A 89 -3.15 21.50 -31.19
N ALA A 90 -1.88 21.16 -31.00
CA ALA A 90 -0.76 22.02 -31.39
C ALA A 90 -0.71 22.22 -32.92
N ASP A 91 -0.87 21.14 -33.69
CA ASP A 91 -0.86 21.18 -35.16
C ASP A 91 -2.03 21.98 -35.71
N LEU A 92 -3.24 21.81 -35.15
CA LEU A 92 -4.41 22.58 -35.55
C LEU A 92 -4.25 24.07 -35.23
N LYS A 93 -3.72 24.41 -34.06
CA LYS A 93 -3.43 25.81 -33.71
C LYS A 93 -2.43 26.45 -34.67
N ALA A 94 -1.39 25.71 -35.07
CA ALA A 94 -0.42 26.20 -36.06
C ALA A 94 -1.08 26.46 -37.43
N LYS A 95 -1.90 25.53 -37.91
CA LYS A 95 -2.66 25.69 -39.18
C LYS A 95 -3.64 26.85 -39.13
N VAL A 96 -4.34 27.04 -38.02
CA VAL A 96 -5.25 28.19 -37.84
C VAL A 96 -4.48 29.50 -37.92
N ALA A 97 -3.34 29.61 -37.22
CA ALA A 97 -2.52 30.82 -37.26
C ALA A 97 -1.93 31.11 -38.66
N GLU A 98 -1.63 30.08 -39.44
CA GLU A 98 -1.21 30.23 -40.84
C GLU A 98 -2.37 30.75 -41.70
N LEU A 99 -3.55 30.11 -41.63
CA LEU A 99 -4.74 30.53 -42.39
C LEU A 99 -5.19 31.96 -42.06
N GLU A 100 -5.05 32.40 -40.81
CA GLU A 100 -5.35 33.78 -40.40
C GLU A 100 -4.41 34.80 -41.05
N LYS A 101 -3.13 34.45 -41.28
CA LYS A 101 -2.18 35.31 -42.00
C LYS A 101 -2.46 35.37 -43.50
N VAL A 102 -3.02 34.30 -44.05
CA VAL A 102 -3.33 34.19 -45.49
C VAL A 102 -4.71 34.77 -45.82
N LYS A 103 -5.60 34.97 -44.83
CA LYS A 103 -6.85 35.73 -44.98
C LYS A 103 -6.46 37.17 -45.39
N PRO A 104 -6.66 37.60 -46.65
CA PRO A 104 -6.43 38.99 -46.97
C PRO A 104 -7.36 39.82 -46.09
N ALA A 105 -6.81 40.84 -45.44
CA ALA A 105 -7.62 41.86 -44.77
C ALA A 105 -8.60 42.41 -45.81
N ALA A 106 -9.85 41.94 -45.76
CA ALA A 106 -10.95 42.57 -46.45
C ALA A 106 -11.06 43.98 -45.83
N LYS A 107 -10.34 44.94 -46.41
CA LYS A 107 -10.56 46.36 -46.18
C LYS A 107 -12.00 46.64 -46.63
N PRO A 108 -12.91 47.07 -45.75
CA PRO A 108 -13.93 48.01 -46.18
C PRO A 108 -13.26 49.38 -46.12
N LYS A 109 -12.65 49.83 -47.23
CA LYS A 109 -12.42 51.27 -47.36
C LYS A 109 -13.72 51.87 -47.89
N ALA A 110 -14.40 52.52 -46.95
CA ALA A 110 -15.51 53.41 -47.13
C ALA A 110 -15.29 54.45 -48.25
N ASP A 111 -16.38 54.71 -48.96
CA ASP A 111 -16.83 55.92 -49.68
C ASP A 111 -15.90 56.64 -50.68
N PRO A 112 -16.32 56.82 -51.95
CA PRO A 112 -15.92 57.97 -52.72
C PRO A 112 -16.78 59.17 -52.31
N LYS A 113 -16.29 60.00 -51.38
CA LYS A 113 -16.75 61.39 -51.28
C LYS A 113 -15.75 62.30 -51.98
N SER A 114 -16.13 62.78 -53.15
CA SER A 114 -15.70 64.03 -53.81
C SER A 114 -16.82 64.32 -54.82
N ALA A 115 -17.84 65.14 -54.50
CA ALA A 115 -17.84 66.58 -54.70
C ALA A 115 -17.20 66.98 -56.04
N ASP A 116 -18.00 67.34 -57.04
CA ASP A 116 -18.11 68.73 -57.52
C ASP A 116 -18.98 68.83 -58.79
N GLU A 117 -19.50 70.04 -59.01
CA GLU A 117 -20.45 70.58 -60.00
C GLU A 117 -20.19 70.14 -61.47
N THR A 118 -21.12 70.16 -62.42
CA THR A 118 -21.53 71.35 -63.17
C THR A 118 -22.57 70.98 -64.25
N LYS A 119 -23.60 71.84 -64.38
CA LYS A 119 -24.44 72.15 -65.56
C LYS A 119 -25.57 71.22 -66.01
#